data_AF-A0A6B3IN91-F1
#
_entry.id   AF-A0A6B3IN91-F1
#
_cell.length_a   1.000
_cell.length_b   1.000
_cell.length_c   1.000
_cell.angle_alpha   90.00
_cell.angle_beta   90.00
_cell.angle_gamma   90.00
#
_symmetry.space_group_name_H-M   'P 1'
#
loop_
_entity.id
_entity.type
_entity.pdbx_description
1 polymer ?
#
loop_
_entity_poly.entity_id
_entity_poly.type
_entity_poly.pdbx_seq_one_letter_code
_entity_poly.pdbx_strand_id
1 'polypeptide(L)'
;MYTARIEAARANNRQGLPLGGAWLRNANDLMQEEMLPAAERLYQAEKERLRTDYATAQGFPWVAVGLGVLTVGALGGVQHAMYRRTNRRFNLGLLGATAACGALLLWVTAGHTLASAALSDSYEGGVRSLNVLNDARISALKARGGENLTLVARGAVTVPQGQRFAGQDSYDVAYRAEMTRLLGPEDAGAGDGLLGRARELADDPQGRDPVRAAADRGAEWRERHARARESDEAGDYEQAL
;
A
#
# COMPACT_ATOMS: atom_id res chain seq x y z
N MET A 1 -25.25 14.51 13.33
CA MET A 1 -24.46 15.69 13.77
C MET A 1 -23.61 16.28 12.65
N TYR A 2 -22.78 15.48 11.95
CA TYR A 2 -21.96 15.95 10.81
C TYR A 2 -22.80 16.42 9.60
N THR A 3 -23.83 15.66 9.24
CA THR A 3 -24.78 15.98 8.16
C THR A 3 -25.56 17.27 8.39
N ALA A 4 -26.03 17.52 9.62
CA ALA A 4 -26.74 18.75 9.99
C ALA A 4 -25.84 20.00 9.88
N ARG A 5 -24.53 19.86 10.15
CA ARG A 5 -23.55 20.93 9.97
C ARG A 5 -23.23 21.20 8.49
N ILE A 6 -23.21 20.17 7.65
CA ILE A 6 -23.02 20.31 6.20
C ILE A 6 -24.22 21.03 5.54
N GLU A 7 -25.44 20.74 5.97
CA GLU A 7 -26.64 21.42 5.48
C GLU A 7 -26.68 22.90 5.92
N ALA A 8 -26.30 23.19 7.16
CA ALA A 8 -26.16 24.57 7.65
C ALA A 8 -25.07 25.35 6.90
N ALA A 9 -23.97 24.68 6.51
CA ALA A 9 -22.92 25.28 5.69
C ALA A 9 -23.38 25.57 4.26
N ARG A 10 -24.15 24.67 3.62
CA ARG A 10 -24.74 24.93 2.28
C ARG A 10 -25.79 26.03 2.29
N ALA A 11 -26.55 26.19 3.38
CA ALA A 11 -27.53 27.26 3.52
C ALA A 11 -26.86 28.64 3.67
N ASN A 12 -25.78 28.72 4.45
CA ASN A 12 -25.02 29.97 4.64
C ASN A 12 -24.16 30.33 3.43
N ASN A 13 -23.62 29.35 2.68
CA ASN A 13 -22.83 29.61 1.47
C ASN A 13 -23.66 30.27 0.34
N ARG A 14 -25.00 30.11 0.35
CA ARG A 14 -25.90 30.81 -0.59
C ARG A 14 -26.14 32.28 -0.23
N GLN A 15 -25.73 32.74 0.95
CA GLN A 15 -25.98 34.09 1.44
C GLN A 15 -24.75 35.02 1.37
N GLY A 16 -23.61 34.54 0.85
CA GLY A 16 -22.44 35.39 0.57
C GLY A 16 -21.69 35.95 1.79
N LEU A 17 -21.92 35.39 2.99
CA LEU A 17 -21.29 35.87 4.23
C LEU A 17 -19.93 35.15 4.50
N PRO A 18 -18.88 35.86 4.94
CA PRO A 18 -17.49 35.34 5.11
C PRO A 18 -17.30 34.29 6.23
N LEU A 19 -18.39 33.73 6.78
CA LEU A 19 -18.38 32.71 7.83
C LEU A 19 -18.28 31.27 7.27
N GLY A 20 -18.57 31.05 5.97
CA GLY A 20 -18.47 29.73 5.33
C GLY A 20 -17.04 29.17 5.31
N GLY A 21 -16.04 30.02 5.13
CA GLY A 21 -14.63 29.63 5.13
C GLY A 21 -14.13 29.14 6.49
N ALA A 22 -14.60 29.71 7.60
CA ALA A 22 -14.19 29.28 8.94
C ALA A 22 -14.74 27.89 9.30
N TRP A 23 -15.97 27.58 8.90
CA TRP A 23 -16.58 26.26 9.10
C TRP A 23 -15.95 25.18 8.22
N LEU A 24 -15.63 25.49 6.96
CA LEU A 24 -14.89 24.59 6.05
C LEU A 24 -13.46 24.32 6.57
N ARG A 25 -12.78 25.35 7.11
CA ARG A 25 -11.47 25.17 7.76
C ARG A 25 -11.56 24.27 8.98
N ASN A 26 -12.48 24.52 9.91
CA ASN A 26 -12.62 23.67 11.10
C ASN A 26 -13.01 22.21 10.76
N ALA A 27 -13.87 22.00 9.75
CA ALA A 27 -14.20 20.67 9.27
C ALA A 27 -13.01 19.98 8.57
N ASN A 28 -12.16 20.76 7.90
CA ASN A 28 -10.91 20.26 7.31
C ASN A 28 -9.86 19.94 8.38
N ASP A 29 -9.72 20.75 9.42
CA ASP A 29 -8.79 20.50 10.52
C ASP A 29 -9.15 19.18 11.21
N LEU A 30 -10.43 18.95 11.48
CA LEU A 30 -10.92 17.66 11.99
C LEU A 30 -10.60 16.49 11.03
N MET A 31 -10.70 16.72 9.72
CA MET A 31 -10.42 15.69 8.73
C MET A 31 -8.91 15.40 8.59
N GLN A 32 -8.05 16.42 8.66
CA GLN A 32 -6.60 16.30 8.53
C GLN A 32 -5.89 15.89 9.81
N GLU A 33 -6.34 16.37 10.97
CA GLU A 33 -5.70 16.11 12.26
C GLU A 33 -6.23 14.85 12.95
N GLU A 34 -7.51 14.51 12.75
CA GLU A 34 -8.12 13.35 13.42
C GLU A 34 -8.47 12.22 12.45
N MET A 35 -9.29 12.47 11.42
CA MET A 35 -9.83 11.39 10.59
C MET A 35 -8.78 10.73 9.70
N LEU A 36 -7.96 11.51 8.98
CA LEU A 36 -6.89 10.98 8.13
C LEU A 36 -5.84 10.21 8.94
N PRO A 37 -5.33 10.72 10.08
CA PRO A 37 -4.40 9.96 10.92
C PRO A 37 -5.04 8.73 11.58
N ALA A 38 -6.35 8.76 11.90
CA ALA A 38 -7.06 7.59 12.38
C ALA A 38 -7.22 6.51 11.28
N ALA A 39 -7.56 6.93 10.06
CA ALA A 39 -7.65 6.03 8.90
C ALA A 39 -6.28 5.45 8.52
N GLU A 40 -5.22 6.26 8.56
CA GLU A 40 -3.84 5.83 8.35
C GLU A 40 -3.43 4.79 9.40
N ARG A 41 -3.72 5.03 10.69
CA ARG A 41 -3.46 4.05 11.77
C ARG A 41 -4.24 2.74 11.58
N LEU A 42 -5.52 2.81 11.20
CA LEU A 42 -6.34 1.63 10.93
C LEU A 42 -5.77 0.83 9.75
N TYR A 43 -5.39 1.51 8.67
CA TYR A 43 -4.80 0.86 7.49
C TYR A 43 -3.44 0.24 7.79
N GLN A 44 -2.60 0.89 8.61
CA GLN A 44 -1.33 0.29 9.06
C GLN A 44 -1.57 -0.94 9.95
N ALA A 45 -2.55 -0.90 10.84
CA ALA A 45 -2.91 -2.07 11.66
C ALA A 45 -3.40 -3.24 10.80
N GLU A 46 -4.19 -2.97 9.77
CA GLU A 46 -4.66 -4.00 8.83
C GLU A 46 -3.50 -4.58 8.01
N LYS A 47 -2.57 -3.74 7.53
CA LYS A 47 -1.34 -4.16 6.83
C LYS A 47 -0.46 -5.03 7.72
N GLU A 48 -0.28 -4.66 9.00
CA GLU A 48 0.50 -5.41 9.98
C GLU A 48 -0.10 -6.81 10.22
N ARG A 49 -1.44 -6.87 10.32
CA ARG A 49 -2.18 -8.11 10.52
C ARG A 49 -2.10 -9.03 9.31
N LEU A 50 -2.33 -8.50 8.10
CA LEU A 50 -2.13 -9.22 6.84
C LEU A 50 -0.70 -9.75 6.70
N ARG A 51 0.30 -8.93 7.03
CA ARG A 51 1.72 -9.32 6.99
C ARG A 51 1.99 -10.48 7.96
N THR A 52 1.41 -10.43 9.15
CA THR A 52 1.55 -11.48 10.17
C THR A 52 0.89 -12.78 9.74
N ASP A 53 -0.31 -12.72 9.17
CA ASP A 53 -1.03 -13.89 8.66
C ASP A 53 -0.28 -14.53 7.49
N TYR A 54 0.26 -13.73 6.57
CA TYR A 54 1.11 -14.22 5.48
C TYR A 54 2.43 -14.83 5.98
N ALA A 55 3.09 -14.20 6.95
CA ALA A 55 4.32 -14.75 7.55
C ALA A 55 4.07 -16.09 8.26
N THR A 56 2.92 -16.23 8.91
CA THR A 56 2.49 -17.49 9.55
C THR A 56 2.18 -18.56 8.50
N ALA A 57 1.49 -18.19 7.41
CA ALA A 57 1.16 -19.11 6.32
C ALA A 57 2.39 -19.56 5.50
N GLN A 58 3.43 -18.72 5.41
CA GLN A 58 4.70 -19.05 4.75
C GLN A 58 5.65 -19.89 5.62
N GLY A 59 5.34 -20.11 6.90
CA GLY A 59 6.15 -20.92 7.79
C GLY A 59 6.37 -22.34 7.26
N PHE A 60 7.61 -22.70 6.93
CA PHE A 60 7.94 -24.04 6.45
C PHE A 60 7.72 -25.07 7.59
N PRO A 61 7.07 -26.23 7.34
CA PRO A 61 6.62 -27.15 8.38
C PRO A 61 7.77 -28.05 8.84
N TRP A 62 8.81 -27.45 9.43
CA TRP A 62 10.02 -28.11 9.89
C TRP A 62 9.76 -29.30 10.81
N VAL A 63 8.75 -29.19 11.69
CA VAL A 63 8.36 -30.27 12.60
C VAL A 63 7.81 -31.47 11.83
N ALA A 64 6.94 -31.26 10.86
CA ALA A 64 6.33 -32.33 10.07
C ALA A 64 7.36 -33.01 9.15
N VAL A 65 8.21 -32.23 8.48
CA VAL A 65 9.30 -32.74 7.65
C VAL A 65 10.31 -33.51 8.50
N GLY A 66 10.72 -32.95 9.64
CA GLY A 66 11.63 -33.59 10.58
C GLY A 66 11.11 -34.93 11.09
N LEU A 67 9.84 -34.98 11.50
CA LEU A 67 9.20 -36.22 11.98
C LEU A 67 9.15 -37.28 10.89
N GLY A 68 8.84 -36.89 9.64
CA GLY A 68 8.81 -37.84 8.54
C GLY A 68 10.20 -38.36 8.17
N VAL A 69 11.23 -37.49 8.12
CA VAL A 69 12.63 -37.93 7.92
C VAL A 69 13.04 -38.92 9.01
N LEU A 70 12.69 -38.65 10.27
CA LEU A 70 12.92 -39.56 11.39
C LEU A 70 12.23 -40.91 11.19
N THR A 71 10.99 -40.91 10.72
CA THR A 71 10.18 -42.12 10.49
C THR A 71 10.77 -42.98 9.37
N VAL A 72 11.18 -42.37 8.25
CA VAL A 72 11.85 -43.08 7.14
C VAL A 72 13.21 -43.61 7.59
N GLY A 73 13.97 -42.82 8.35
CA GLY A 73 15.25 -43.23 8.93
C GLY A 73 15.12 -44.41 9.89
N ALA A 74 14.12 -44.39 10.77
CA ALA A 74 13.83 -45.48 11.71
C ALA A 74 13.45 -46.77 10.96
N LEU A 75 12.58 -46.66 9.94
CA LEU A 75 12.25 -47.80 9.08
C LEU A 75 13.50 -48.37 8.41
N GLY A 76 14.33 -47.53 7.78
CA GLY A 76 15.59 -47.94 7.16
C GLY A 76 16.56 -48.62 8.15
N GLY A 77 16.64 -48.10 9.39
CA GLY A 77 17.43 -48.70 10.46
C GLY A 77 16.94 -50.09 10.86
N VAL A 78 15.62 -50.29 10.94
CA VAL A 78 15.00 -51.61 11.18
C VAL A 78 15.31 -52.57 10.03
N GLN A 79 15.23 -52.11 8.76
CA GLN A 79 15.60 -52.92 7.59
C GLN A 79 17.07 -53.37 7.66
N HIS A 80 17.97 -52.44 8.00
CA HIS A 80 19.40 -52.71 8.09
C HIS A 80 19.73 -53.68 9.25
N ALA A 81 19.11 -53.50 10.41
CA ALA A 81 19.30 -54.40 11.56
C ALA A 81 18.79 -55.82 11.28
N MET A 82 17.65 -55.96 10.60
CA MET A 82 17.10 -57.25 10.16
C MET A 82 18.00 -57.91 9.12
N TYR A 83 18.49 -57.15 8.13
CA TYR A 83 19.41 -57.64 7.12
C TYR A 83 20.70 -58.19 7.77
N ARG A 84 21.30 -57.46 8.72
CA ARG A 84 22.51 -57.88 9.43
C ARG A 84 22.31 -59.08 10.37
N ARG A 85 21.13 -59.22 10.99
CA ARG A 85 20.88 -60.30 11.96
C ARG A 85 20.39 -61.60 11.35
N THR A 86 19.63 -61.55 10.25
CA THR A 86 18.91 -62.76 9.77
C THR A 86 19.24 -63.19 8.34
N ASN A 87 20.06 -62.44 7.59
CA ASN A 87 20.46 -62.77 6.21
C ASN A 87 19.28 -63.07 5.26
N ARG A 88 18.04 -62.72 5.65
CA ARG A 88 16.79 -62.95 4.91
C ARG A 88 16.55 -61.74 4.00
N ARG A 89 16.41 -62.00 2.70
CA ARG A 89 16.20 -60.97 1.68
C ARG A 89 14.81 -60.34 1.87
N PHE A 90 14.83 -59.08 2.32
CA PHE A 90 13.79 -58.05 2.19
C PHE A 90 12.32 -58.46 2.39
N ASN A 91 11.74 -58.01 3.51
CA ASN A 91 10.30 -58.09 3.75
C ASN A 91 9.56 -57.08 2.86
N LEU A 92 8.82 -57.59 1.85
CA LEU A 92 8.04 -56.78 0.89
C LEU A 92 7.09 -55.79 1.57
N GLY A 93 6.49 -56.15 2.71
CA GLY A 93 5.61 -55.25 3.45
C GLY A 93 6.35 -54.05 4.05
N LEU A 94 7.59 -54.25 4.48
CA LEU A 94 8.43 -53.20 5.06
C LEU A 94 8.96 -52.25 3.96
N LEU A 95 9.29 -52.79 2.79
CA LEU A 95 9.61 -52.00 1.59
C LEU A 95 8.42 -51.17 1.13
N GLY A 96 7.23 -51.76 1.08
CA GLY A 96 5.99 -51.04 0.75
C GLY A 96 5.70 -49.90 1.74
N ALA A 97 5.87 -50.14 3.03
CA ALA A 97 5.70 -49.12 4.06
C ALA A 97 6.71 -47.97 3.93
N THR A 98 8.00 -48.28 3.69
CA THR A 98 9.02 -47.24 3.48
C THR A 98 8.78 -46.43 2.21
N ALA A 99 8.37 -47.09 1.12
CA ALA A 99 8.01 -46.41 -0.13
C ALA A 99 6.79 -45.49 0.05
N ALA A 100 5.75 -45.96 0.74
CA ALA A 100 4.56 -45.16 1.03
C ALA A 100 4.88 -43.95 1.92
N CYS A 101 5.67 -44.13 3.00
CA CYS A 101 6.12 -43.02 3.84
C CYS A 101 6.99 -42.02 3.06
N GLY A 102 7.89 -42.50 2.21
CA GLY A 102 8.72 -41.65 1.36
C GLY A 102 7.88 -40.84 0.37
N ALA A 103 6.88 -41.48 -0.27
CA ALA A 103 5.95 -40.80 -1.17
C ALA A 103 5.13 -39.73 -0.46
N LEU A 104 4.62 -40.02 0.75
CA LEU A 104 3.89 -39.04 1.57
C LEU A 104 4.77 -37.85 1.98
N LEU A 105 6.02 -38.09 2.37
CA LEU A 105 6.99 -37.04 2.67
C LEU A 105 7.29 -36.15 1.47
N LEU A 106 7.53 -36.77 0.33
CA LEU A 106 7.74 -36.07 -0.93
C LEU A 106 6.52 -35.22 -1.28
N TRP A 107 5.32 -35.80 -1.14
CA TRP A 107 4.07 -35.11 -1.41
C TRP A 107 3.86 -33.88 -0.50
N VAL A 108 4.01 -34.04 0.81
CA VAL A 108 3.84 -32.93 1.77
C VAL A 108 4.89 -31.84 1.53
N THR A 109 6.14 -32.23 1.29
CA THR A 109 7.23 -31.27 1.10
C THR A 109 7.09 -30.52 -0.23
N ALA A 110 6.81 -31.23 -1.32
CA ALA A 110 6.59 -30.62 -2.63
C ALA A 110 5.33 -29.75 -2.64
N GLY A 111 4.23 -30.24 -2.07
CA GLY A 111 2.98 -29.50 -1.95
C GLY A 111 3.14 -28.21 -1.15
N HIS A 112 3.81 -28.28 0.00
CA HIS A 112 4.07 -27.10 0.83
C HIS A 112 4.98 -26.10 0.13
N THR A 113 6.06 -26.56 -0.51
CA THR A 113 6.98 -25.67 -1.25
C THR A 113 6.28 -24.97 -2.42
N LEU A 114 5.50 -25.69 -3.24
CA LEU A 114 4.72 -25.07 -4.31
C LEU A 114 3.69 -24.08 -3.76
N ALA A 115 2.97 -24.44 -2.69
CA ALA A 115 1.98 -23.56 -2.09
C ALA A 115 2.62 -22.29 -1.49
N SER A 116 3.73 -22.42 -0.75
CA SER A 116 4.47 -21.28 -0.22
C SER A 116 5.04 -20.39 -1.33
N ALA A 117 5.56 -20.97 -2.41
CA ALA A 117 6.03 -20.21 -3.56
C ALA A 117 4.89 -19.43 -4.22
N ALA A 118 3.73 -20.07 -4.47
CA ALA A 118 2.56 -19.41 -5.04
C ALA A 118 1.99 -18.32 -4.11
N LEU A 119 1.98 -18.54 -2.79
CA LEU A 119 1.57 -17.53 -1.82
C LEU A 119 2.54 -16.35 -1.77
N SER A 120 3.85 -16.60 -1.86
CA SER A 120 4.86 -15.53 -1.88
C SER A 120 4.75 -14.70 -3.16
N ASP A 121 4.62 -15.36 -4.30
CA ASP A 121 4.45 -14.71 -5.60
C ASP A 121 3.16 -13.88 -5.64
N SER A 122 2.04 -14.44 -5.16
CA SER A 122 0.77 -13.72 -5.07
C SER A 122 0.79 -12.53 -4.11
N TYR A 123 1.58 -12.60 -3.03
CA TYR A 123 1.74 -11.48 -2.09
C TYR A 123 2.63 -10.37 -2.68
N GLU A 124 3.72 -10.75 -3.33
CA GLU A 124 4.67 -9.83 -3.95
C GLU A 124 4.08 -9.10 -5.17
N GLY A 125 3.33 -9.80 -6.03
CA GLY A 125 2.67 -9.21 -7.21
C GLY A 125 1.33 -8.54 -6.89
N GLY A 126 0.38 -9.29 -6.32
CA GLY A 126 -1.02 -8.84 -6.19
C GLY A 126 -1.28 -7.88 -5.02
N VAL A 127 -0.84 -8.24 -3.81
CA VAL A 127 -1.16 -7.46 -2.61
C VAL A 127 -0.30 -6.19 -2.53
N ARG A 128 0.97 -6.27 -2.91
CA ARG A 128 1.88 -5.11 -2.88
C ARG A 128 1.49 -4.05 -3.91
N SER A 129 1.14 -4.44 -5.14
CA SER A 129 0.70 -3.49 -6.18
C SER A 129 -0.59 -2.75 -5.77
N LEU A 130 -1.59 -3.45 -5.25
CA LEU A 130 -2.83 -2.87 -4.76
C LEU A 130 -2.61 -1.89 -3.60
N ASN A 131 -1.73 -2.23 -2.66
CA ASN A 131 -1.38 -1.33 -1.56
C ASN A 131 -0.74 -0.03 -2.05
N VAL A 132 0.20 -0.10 -2.99
CA VAL A 132 0.85 1.09 -3.55
C VAL A 132 -0.16 1.93 -4.34
N LEU A 133 -1.07 1.30 -5.09
CA LEU A 133 -2.12 2.01 -5.83
C LEU A 133 -3.12 2.69 -4.90
N ASN A 134 -3.46 2.07 -3.77
CA ASN A 134 -4.31 2.67 -2.76
C ASN A 134 -3.62 3.87 -2.09
N ASP A 135 -2.33 3.73 -1.75
CA ASP A 135 -1.53 4.83 -1.22
C ASP A 135 -1.47 5.99 -2.24
N ALA A 136 -1.30 5.70 -3.53
CA ALA A 136 -1.33 6.69 -4.61
C ALA A 136 -2.68 7.42 -4.67
N ARG A 137 -3.79 6.67 -4.58
CA ARG A 137 -5.14 7.25 -4.55
C ARG A 137 -5.34 8.18 -3.35
N ILE A 138 -4.86 7.79 -2.17
CA ILE A 138 -4.94 8.62 -0.96
C ILE A 138 -4.16 9.92 -1.16
N SER A 139 -2.91 9.84 -1.65
CA SER A 139 -2.11 11.04 -1.92
C SER A 139 -2.77 11.95 -2.96
N ALA A 140 -3.35 11.40 -4.03
CA ALA A 140 -4.10 12.19 -5.01
C ALA A 140 -5.32 12.92 -4.39
N LEU A 141 -6.06 12.25 -3.50
CA LEU A 141 -7.19 12.85 -2.80
C LEU A 141 -6.75 13.94 -1.82
N LYS A 142 -5.65 13.72 -1.07
CA LYS A 142 -5.07 14.71 -0.17
C LYS A 142 -4.56 15.94 -0.93
N ALA A 143 -3.86 15.74 -2.05
CA ALA A 143 -3.43 16.82 -2.92
C ALA A 143 -4.64 17.64 -3.42
N ARG A 144 -5.70 16.98 -3.90
CA ARG A 144 -6.92 17.68 -4.33
C ARG A 144 -7.59 18.46 -3.20
N GLY A 145 -7.50 17.97 -1.96
CA GLY A 145 -7.92 18.70 -0.77
C GLY A 145 -7.10 19.96 -0.54
N GLY A 146 -5.77 19.85 -0.60
CA GLY A 146 -4.84 20.97 -0.50
C GLY A 146 -5.12 22.06 -1.53
N GLU A 147 -5.19 21.69 -2.81
CA GLU A 147 -5.47 22.63 -3.91
C GLU A 147 -6.79 23.39 -3.72
N ASN A 148 -7.88 22.69 -3.39
CA ASN A 148 -9.17 23.36 -3.15
C ASN A 148 -9.10 24.33 -1.96
N LEU A 149 -8.35 23.98 -0.91
CA LEU A 149 -8.21 24.83 0.27
C LEU A 149 -7.31 26.02 0.00
N THR A 150 -6.28 25.89 -0.83
CA THR A 150 -5.49 27.02 -1.33
C THR A 150 -6.40 28.04 -2.02
N LEU A 151 -7.31 27.58 -2.90
CA LEU A 151 -8.26 28.47 -3.60
C LEU A 151 -9.28 29.12 -2.65
N VAL A 152 -9.74 28.39 -1.62
CA VAL A 152 -10.71 28.91 -0.65
C VAL A 152 -10.06 29.86 0.36
N ALA A 153 -8.85 29.56 0.82
CA ALA A 153 -8.12 30.34 1.80
C ALA A 153 -7.34 31.50 1.18
N ARG A 154 -7.00 31.43 -0.11
CA ARG A 154 -6.27 32.46 -0.88
C ARG A 154 -5.01 32.94 -0.15
N GLY A 155 -4.15 32.03 0.33
CA GLY A 155 -2.93 32.40 1.05
C GLY A 155 -3.13 32.90 2.49
N ALA A 156 -4.36 32.98 3.01
CA ALA A 156 -4.60 33.52 4.35
C ALA A 156 -4.11 32.61 5.49
N VAL A 157 -3.82 31.33 5.20
CA VAL A 157 -3.28 30.38 6.17
C VAL A 157 -1.86 30.04 5.74
N THR A 158 -0.87 30.51 6.50
CA THR A 158 0.54 30.28 6.21
C THR A 158 1.18 29.34 7.21
N VAL A 159 2.22 28.64 6.78
CA VAL A 159 3.05 27.83 7.67
C VAL A 159 3.64 28.71 8.79
N PRO A 160 3.52 28.31 10.07
CA PRO A 160 4.03 29.09 11.20
C PRO A 160 5.54 29.36 11.13
N GLN A 161 5.95 30.49 11.71
CA GLN A 161 7.36 30.84 11.85
C GLN A 161 8.13 29.76 12.62
N GLY A 162 9.37 29.47 12.18
CA GLY A 162 10.22 28.44 12.77
C GLY A 162 10.01 27.02 12.21
N GLN A 163 9.08 26.83 11.27
CA GLN A 163 8.92 25.56 10.54
C GLN A 163 9.51 25.63 9.12
N ARG A 164 9.72 24.48 8.50
CA ARG A 164 10.12 24.39 7.09
C ARG A 164 9.00 24.99 6.22
N PHE A 165 9.35 25.89 5.29
CA PHE A 165 8.41 26.64 4.44
C PHE A 165 7.61 27.74 5.17
N ALA A 166 8.08 28.23 6.33
CA ALA A 166 7.44 29.32 7.06
C ALA A 166 7.07 30.52 6.15
N GLY A 167 5.85 31.04 6.33
CA GLY A 167 5.30 32.14 5.55
C GLY A 167 4.72 31.76 4.18
N GLN A 168 4.87 30.52 3.72
CA GLN A 168 4.18 30.01 2.52
C GLN A 168 2.76 29.55 2.86
N ASP A 169 1.86 29.51 1.88
CA ASP A 169 0.50 28.96 2.04
C ASP A 169 0.58 27.49 2.51
N SER A 170 -0.01 27.20 3.66
CA SER A 170 0.08 25.87 4.28
C SER A 170 -0.59 24.77 3.46
N TYR A 171 -1.66 25.10 2.73
CA TYR A 171 -2.39 24.14 1.91
C TYR A 171 -1.67 23.84 0.59
N ASP A 172 -1.00 24.84 0.02
CA ASP A 172 -0.13 24.65 -1.14
C ASP A 172 1.10 23.79 -0.78
N VAL A 173 1.73 24.04 0.38
CA VAL A 173 2.80 23.18 0.89
C VAL A 173 2.33 21.72 1.05
N ALA A 174 1.11 21.51 1.57
CA ALA A 174 0.52 20.19 1.69
C ALA A 174 0.23 19.53 0.32
N TYR A 175 -0.28 20.30 -0.64
CA TYR A 175 -0.46 19.86 -2.02
C TYR A 175 0.84 19.36 -2.62
N ARG A 176 1.91 20.18 -2.58
CA ARG A 176 3.22 19.86 -3.16
C ARG A 176 3.84 18.62 -2.51
N ALA A 177 3.67 18.45 -1.20
CA ALA A 177 4.16 17.28 -0.48
C ALA A 177 3.48 15.98 -0.96
N GLU A 178 2.15 15.98 -1.08
CA GLU A 178 1.41 14.80 -1.54
C GLU A 178 1.63 14.54 -3.03
N MET A 179 1.85 15.58 -3.83
CA MET A 179 2.16 15.43 -5.25
C MET A 179 3.57 14.91 -5.50
N THR A 180 4.53 15.32 -4.66
CA THR A 180 5.86 14.72 -4.62
C THR A 180 5.79 13.24 -4.22
N ARG A 181 4.93 12.88 -3.27
CA ARG A 181 4.72 11.48 -2.90
C ARG A 181 4.07 10.68 -4.02
N LEU A 182 3.11 11.26 -4.73
CA LEU A 182 2.38 10.60 -5.81
C LEU A 182 3.26 10.35 -7.05
N LEU A 183 3.95 11.38 -7.52
CA LEU A 183 4.66 11.38 -8.81
C LEU A 183 6.19 11.29 -8.67
N GLY A 184 6.72 11.57 -7.49
CA GLY A 184 8.13 11.77 -7.26
C GLY A 184 8.50 13.27 -7.28
N PRO A 185 9.73 13.61 -6.86
CA PRO A 185 10.30 14.95 -7.05
C PRO A 185 10.19 15.40 -8.50
N GLU A 186 10.11 16.71 -8.76
CA GLU A 186 10.02 17.22 -10.14
C GLU A 186 11.27 16.88 -10.98
N ASP A 187 12.42 16.87 -10.31
CA ASP A 187 13.73 16.65 -10.94
C ASP A 187 14.04 15.16 -11.15
N ALA A 188 13.34 14.29 -10.43
CA ALA A 188 13.44 12.85 -10.55
C ALA A 188 12.30 12.39 -11.47
N GLY A 189 12.61 11.82 -12.63
CA GLY A 189 11.59 11.39 -13.59
C GLY A 189 10.49 10.52 -12.95
N ALA A 190 9.38 10.32 -13.68
CA ALA A 190 8.12 9.72 -13.20
C ALA A 190 8.16 8.28 -12.60
N GLY A 191 9.35 7.75 -12.29
CA GLY A 191 9.58 6.46 -11.62
C GLY A 191 9.66 6.51 -10.09
N ASP A 192 10.03 7.65 -9.47
CA ASP A 192 10.35 7.68 -8.04
C ASP A 192 9.13 7.83 -7.11
N GLY A 193 7.97 8.20 -7.66
CA GLY A 193 6.71 8.32 -6.92
C GLY A 193 5.94 7.01 -6.72
N LEU A 194 4.83 7.09 -5.98
CA LEU A 194 3.92 5.95 -5.79
C LEU A 194 3.41 5.38 -7.12
N LEU A 195 3.09 6.22 -8.12
CA LEU A 195 2.67 5.73 -9.43
C LEU A 195 3.81 5.06 -10.21
N GLY A 196 5.04 5.53 -10.06
CA GLY A 196 6.22 4.88 -10.63
C GLY A 196 6.44 3.48 -10.04
N ARG A 197 6.39 3.37 -8.70
CA ARG A 197 6.46 2.08 -7.99
C ARG A 197 5.30 1.14 -8.33
N ALA A 198 4.07 1.66 -8.47
CA ALA A 198 2.92 0.86 -8.88
C ALA A 198 3.11 0.28 -10.30
N ARG A 199 3.76 1.04 -11.20
CA ARG A 199 4.08 0.58 -12.55
C ARG A 199 5.14 -0.52 -12.56
N GLU A 200 6.15 -0.44 -11.70
CA GLU A 200 7.17 -1.48 -11.55
C GLU A 200 6.57 -2.80 -11.03
N LEU A 201 5.59 -2.70 -10.13
CA LEU A 201 4.90 -3.84 -9.54
C LEU A 201 3.80 -4.44 -10.42
N ALA A 202 3.44 -3.80 -11.54
CA ALA A 202 2.44 -4.33 -12.46
C ALA A 202 3.08 -5.39 -13.37
N ASP A 203 2.45 -6.56 -13.48
CA ASP A 203 3.01 -7.73 -14.19
C ASP A 203 2.95 -7.60 -15.71
N ASP A 204 1.87 -6.98 -16.22
CA ASP A 204 1.55 -6.92 -17.65
C ASP A 204 1.29 -5.49 -18.16
N PRO A 205 1.24 -5.28 -19.49
CA PRO A 205 0.90 -3.98 -20.07
C PRO A 205 -0.49 -3.47 -19.70
N GLN A 206 -1.49 -4.34 -19.49
CA GLN A 206 -2.84 -3.93 -19.10
C GLN A 206 -2.88 -3.30 -17.70
N GLY A 207 -1.97 -3.68 -16.80
CA GLY A 207 -1.74 -3.02 -15.51
C GLY A 207 -0.82 -1.79 -15.60
N ARG A 208 0.26 -1.87 -16.39
CA ARG A 208 1.24 -0.78 -16.51
C ARG A 208 0.70 0.44 -17.25
N ASP A 209 -0.10 0.25 -18.29
CA ASP A 209 -0.59 1.32 -19.16
C ASP A 209 -1.52 2.31 -18.43
N PRO A 210 -2.52 1.86 -17.64
CA PRO A 210 -3.35 2.77 -16.85
C PRO A 210 -2.55 3.55 -15.79
N VAL A 211 -1.56 2.91 -15.16
CA VAL A 211 -0.72 3.57 -14.16
C VAL A 211 0.17 4.63 -14.80
N ARG A 212 0.74 4.34 -15.98
CA ARG A 212 1.48 5.33 -16.77
C ARG A 212 0.58 6.50 -17.16
N ALA A 213 -0.60 6.22 -17.70
CA ALA A 213 -1.55 7.28 -18.05
C ALA A 213 -1.95 8.13 -16.84
N ALA A 214 -2.14 7.51 -15.66
CA ALA A 214 -2.40 8.23 -14.42
C ALA A 214 -1.23 9.13 -14.00
N ALA A 215 0.02 8.66 -14.16
CA ALA A 215 1.21 9.46 -13.88
C ALA A 215 1.32 10.66 -14.83
N ASP A 216 1.09 10.46 -16.13
CA ASP A 216 1.11 11.53 -17.13
C ASP A 216 0.05 12.60 -16.83
N ARG A 217 -1.17 12.18 -16.47
CA ARG A 217 -2.25 13.10 -16.06
C ARG A 217 -1.95 13.81 -14.75
N GLY A 218 -1.32 13.14 -13.80
CA GLY A 218 -0.87 13.74 -12.55
C GLY A 218 0.19 14.81 -12.80
N ALA A 219 1.15 14.56 -13.71
CA ALA A 219 2.16 15.54 -14.08
C ALA A 219 1.54 16.78 -14.75
N GLU A 220 0.59 16.57 -15.68
CA GLU A 220 -0.20 17.65 -16.28
C GLU A 220 -0.96 18.46 -15.23
N TRP A 221 -1.56 17.78 -14.23
CA TRP A 221 -2.24 18.44 -13.12
C TRP A 221 -1.29 19.30 -12.27
N ARG A 222 -0.12 18.77 -11.91
CA ARG A 222 0.92 19.51 -11.17
C ARG A 222 1.36 20.77 -11.92
N GLU A 223 1.59 20.65 -13.22
CA GLU A 223 1.96 21.79 -14.06
C GLU A 223 0.87 22.86 -14.11
N ARG A 224 -0.39 22.46 -14.29
CA ARG A 224 -1.52 23.40 -14.30
C ARG A 224 -1.70 24.09 -12.95
N HIS A 225 -1.53 23.36 -11.85
CA HIS A 225 -1.55 23.93 -10.51
C HIS A 225 -0.48 25.00 -10.33
N ALA A 226 0.76 24.72 -10.73
CA ALA A 226 1.86 25.68 -10.64
C ALA A 226 1.55 26.99 -11.39
N ARG A 227 1.04 26.90 -12.63
CA ARG A 227 0.65 28.09 -13.41
C ARG A 227 -0.49 28.88 -12.76
N ALA A 228 -1.46 28.18 -12.16
CA ALA A 228 -2.55 28.83 -11.42
C ALA A 228 -2.02 29.57 -10.18
N ARG A 229 -1.05 28.98 -9.46
CA ARG A 229 -0.38 29.63 -8.32
C ARG A 229 0.40 30.87 -8.71
N GLU A 230 1.15 30.81 -9.81
CA GLU A 230 1.87 31.98 -10.35
C GLU A 230 0.91 33.14 -10.66
N SER A 231 -0.26 32.83 -11.23
CA SER A 231 -1.29 33.83 -11.55
C SER A 231 -1.96 34.42 -10.30
N ASP A 232 -2.26 33.57 -9.31
CA ASP A 232 -2.85 33.99 -8.03
C ASP A 232 -1.88 34.87 -7.20
N GLU A 233 -0.58 34.55 -7.22
CA GLU A 233 0.47 35.35 -6.57
C GLU A 233 0.75 36.67 -7.30
N ALA A 234 0.51 36.73 -8.61
CA ALA A 234 0.58 37.96 -9.42
C ALA A 234 -0.66 38.86 -9.28
N GLY A 235 -1.74 38.39 -8.66
CA GLY A 235 -2.99 39.15 -8.46
C GLY A 235 -3.97 39.10 -9.64
N ASP A 236 -3.72 38.27 -10.65
CA ASP A 236 -4.58 38.09 -11.84
C ASP A 236 -5.60 36.97 -11.63
N TYR A 237 -6.58 37.23 -10.76
CA TYR A 237 -7.57 36.25 -10.33
C TYR A 237 -8.50 35.70 -11.44
N GLU A 238 -8.60 36.37 -12.60
CA GLU A 238 -9.39 35.87 -13.74
C GLU A 238 -8.69 34.74 -14.52
N GLN A 239 -7.36 34.59 -14.42
CA GLN A 239 -6.62 33.48 -15.06
C GLN A 239 -6.42 32.26 -14.15
N ALA A 240 -6.78 32.35 -12.87
CA ALA A 240 -6.53 31.32 -11.86
C ALA A 240 -7.64 30.25 -11.72
N LEU A 241 -8.67 30.26 -12.59
CA LEU A 241 -9.80 29.32 -12.61
C LEU A 241 -9.66 28.26 -13.70
#